data_AF-X8JJJ9-F1
#
_entry.id   AF-X8JJJ9-F1
#
_cell.length_a   1.000
_cell.length_b   1.000
_cell.length_c   1.000
_cell.angle_alpha   90.00
_cell.angle_beta   90.00
_cell.angle_gamma   90.00
#
_symmetry.space_group_name_H-M   'P 1'
#
loop_
_entity.id
_entity.type
_entity.pdbx_description
1 polymer ?
#
loop_
_entity_poly.entity_id
_entity_poly.type
_entity_poly.pdbx_seq_one_letter_code
_entity_poly.pdbx_strand_id
1 'polypeptide(L)'
;MAAIATPSFLWRTGAIYTFTGIATGAFGAHGLSKRQGILPAQIDSWKTASQYAIINGVALLAISLHPKFSTHRFAGPAIALGTALFSGSIYLLVLKKEQFKFMGPVTPLGGLCLLAGYAALAF
;
A
#
# COMPACT_ATOMS: atom_id res chain seq x y z
N MET A 1 6.74 -16.51 -21.73
CA MET A 1 6.00 -15.43 -21.05
C MET A 1 6.87 -14.94 -19.89
N ALA A 2 7.33 -13.70 -19.93
CA ALA A 2 8.18 -13.16 -18.86
C ALA A 2 7.39 -13.16 -17.53
N ALA A 3 7.98 -13.70 -16.47
CA ALA A 3 7.34 -13.68 -15.15
C ALA A 3 7.23 -12.22 -14.69
N ILE A 4 6.01 -11.72 -14.51
CA ILE A 4 5.71 -10.34 -14.08
C ILE A 4 6.28 -10.06 -12.67
N ALA A 5 6.52 -11.09 -11.87
CA ALA A 5 7.05 -11.00 -10.52
C ALA A 5 8.48 -11.56 -10.45
N THR A 6 9.48 -10.72 -10.73
CA THR A 6 10.88 -11.04 -10.41
C THR A 6 11.22 -10.58 -9.00
N PRO A 7 12.21 -11.19 -8.32
CA PRO A 7 12.73 -10.69 -7.04
C PRO A 7 13.10 -9.20 -7.10
N SER A 8 13.76 -8.77 -8.19
CA SER A 8 14.14 -7.38 -8.40
C SER A 8 12.93 -6.43 -8.52
N PHE A 9 11.83 -6.87 -9.14
CA PHE A 9 10.60 -6.09 -9.21
C PHE A 9 9.96 -5.93 -7.82
N LEU A 10 9.86 -7.02 -7.05
CA LEU A 10 9.32 -6.98 -5.70
C LEU A 10 10.17 -6.10 -4.77
N TRP A 11 11.50 -6.18 -4.88
CA TRP A 11 12.42 -5.34 -4.12
C TRP A 11 12.18 -3.85 -4.39
N ARG A 12 12.20 -3.44 -5.67
CA ARG A 12 11.98 -2.04 -6.07
C ARG A 12 10.63 -1.53 -5.61
N THR A 13 9.59 -2.34 -5.77
CA THR A 13 8.22 -2.00 -5.37
C THR A 13 8.12 -1.85 -3.85
N GLY A 14 8.71 -2.76 -3.08
CA GLY A 14 8.75 -2.70 -1.63
C GLY A 14 9.50 -1.46 -1.12
N ALA A 15 10.62 -1.12 -1.74
CA ALA A 15 11.37 0.10 -1.42
C ALA A 15 10.54 1.37 -1.68
N ILE A 16 9.84 1.43 -2.82
CA ILE A 16 8.98 2.57 -3.18
C ILE A 16 7.82 2.73 -2.19
N TYR A 17 7.13 1.65 -1.81
CA TYR A 17 6.04 1.75 -0.83
C TYR A 17 6.53 2.11 0.56
N THR A 18 7.65 1.55 0.99
CA THR A 18 8.26 1.89 2.29
C THR A 18 8.63 3.37 2.33
N PHE A 19 9.32 3.87 1.29
CA PHE A 19 9.64 5.28 1.15
C PHE A 19 8.39 6.16 1.16
N THR A 20 7.39 5.81 0.34
CA THR A 20 6.15 6.57 0.22
C THR A 20 5.43 6.63 1.56
N GLY A 21 5.28 5.49 2.25
CA GLY A 21 4.60 5.43 3.54
C GLY A 21 5.31 6.22 4.64
N ILE A 22 6.65 6.26 4.65
CA ILE A 22 7.41 7.13 5.57
C ILE A 22 7.18 8.60 5.23
N ALA A 23 7.30 8.98 3.96
CA ALA A 23 7.12 10.35 3.51
C ALA A 23 5.70 10.85 3.79
N THR A 24 4.67 10.06 3.46
CA THR A 24 3.28 10.40 3.75
C THR A 24 3.02 10.38 5.26
N GLY A 25 3.62 9.47 6.02
CA GLY A 25 3.50 9.45 7.48
C GLY A 25 4.01 10.74 8.12
N ALA A 26 5.21 11.19 7.74
CA ALA A 26 5.78 12.46 8.19
C ALA A 26 4.93 13.66 7.75
N PHE A 27 4.47 13.67 6.49
CA PHE A 27 3.54 14.69 6.00
C PHE A 27 2.23 14.69 6.80
N GLY A 28 1.69 13.52 7.15
CA GLY A 28 0.48 13.37 7.96
C GLY A 28 0.61 14.04 9.33
N ALA A 29 1.71 13.76 10.02
CA ALA A 29 1.97 14.26 11.37
C ALA A 29 2.28 15.76 11.42
N HIS A 30 3.06 16.28 10.47
CA HIS A 30 3.58 17.65 10.54
C HIS A 30 2.88 18.65 9.61
N GLY A 31 2.39 18.18 8.46
CA GLY A 31 1.80 19.01 7.41
C GLY A 31 0.28 18.91 7.36
N LEU A 32 -0.24 17.71 7.09
CA LEU A 32 -1.68 17.46 6.93
C LEU A 32 -2.48 17.84 8.17
N SER A 33 -1.97 17.50 9.37
CA SER A 33 -2.61 17.82 10.65
C SER A 33 -2.85 19.33 10.88
N LYS A 34 -2.09 20.20 10.20
CA LYS A 34 -2.19 21.66 10.28
C LYS A 34 -3.04 22.27 9.16
N ARG A 35 -3.55 21.46 8.22
CA ARG A 35 -4.32 21.94 7.07
C ARG A 35 -5.71 22.37 7.54
N GLN A 36 -6.14 23.57 7.15
CA GLN A 36 -7.50 24.05 7.44
C GLN A 36 -8.56 23.10 6.85
N GLY A 37 -9.59 22.80 7.65
CA GLY A 37 -10.70 21.93 7.24
C GLY A 37 -10.39 20.43 7.28
N ILE A 38 -9.21 20.00 7.75
CA ILE A 38 -8.94 18.58 7.97
C ILE A 38 -9.62 18.10 9.25
N LEU A 39 -10.32 16.96 9.17
CA LEU A 39 -10.95 16.34 10.33
C LEU A 39 -10.00 15.32 11.00
N PRO A 40 -10.08 15.12 12.33
CA PRO A 40 -9.29 14.09 13.03
C PRO A 40 -9.39 12.70 12.39
N ALA A 41 -10.59 12.26 12.00
CA ALA A 41 -10.82 10.98 11.33
C ALA A 41 -10.10 10.86 9.97
N GLN A 42 -9.85 11.97 9.26
CA GLN A 42 -9.08 11.98 8.02
C GLN A 42 -7.58 11.82 8.29
N ILE A 43 -7.08 12.38 9.40
CA ILE A 43 -5.70 12.18 9.85
C ILE A 43 -5.49 10.72 10.25
N ASP A 44 -6.45 10.11 10.96
CA ASP A 44 -6.39 8.70 11.33
C ASP A 44 -6.39 7.80 10.08
N SER A 45 -7.29 8.07 9.13
CA SER A 45 -7.33 7.34 7.86
C SER A 45 -6.00 7.47 7.09
N TRP A 46 -5.43 8.68 7.04
CA TRP A 46 -4.13 8.93 6.41
C TRP A 46 -2.99 8.16 7.09
N LYS A 47 -3.01 8.10 8.43
CA LYS A 47 -2.05 7.33 9.22
C LYS A 47 -2.17 5.84 8.91
N THR A 48 -3.38 5.29 8.84
CA THR A 48 -3.62 3.90 8.44
C THR A 48 -3.06 3.61 7.05
N ALA A 49 -3.33 4.47 6.06
CA ALA A 49 -2.80 4.30 4.71
C ALA A 49 -1.25 4.30 4.68
N SER A 50 -0.62 5.19 5.45
CA SER A 50 0.84 5.26 5.61
C SER A 50 1.41 4.00 6.26
N GLN A 51 0.79 3.52 7.32
CA GLN A 51 1.20 2.29 7.99
C GLN A 51 1.09 1.08 7.06
N TYR A 52 -0.01 0.96 6.30
CA TYR A 52 -0.20 -0.13 5.34
C TYR A 52 0.84 -0.07 4.20
N ALA A 53 1.20 1.12 3.71
CA ALA A 53 2.25 1.26 2.70
C ALA A 53 3.62 0.83 3.24
N ILE A 54 3.97 1.22 4.48
CA ILE A 54 5.23 0.80 5.12
C ILE A 54 5.26 -0.71 5.33
N ILE A 55 4.24 -1.27 6.01
CA ILE A 55 4.24 -2.69 6.39
C ILE A 55 4.30 -3.59 5.16
N ASN A 56 3.48 -3.32 4.14
CA ASN A 56 3.50 -4.11 2.92
C ASN A 56 4.74 -3.83 2.05
N GLY A 57 5.28 -2.61 2.09
CA GLY A 57 6.56 -2.29 1.46
C GLY A 57 7.70 -3.13 2.03
N VAL A 58 7.81 -3.19 3.36
CA VAL A 58 8.79 -4.03 4.07
C VAL A 58 8.53 -5.51 3.82
N ALA A 59 7.27 -5.95 3.80
CA ALA A 59 6.93 -7.33 3.47
C ALA A 59 7.37 -7.71 2.05
N LEU A 60 7.19 -6.84 1.05
CA LEU A 60 7.66 -7.09 -0.31
C LEU A 60 9.19 -7.17 -0.41
N LEU A 61 9.91 -6.33 0.35
CA LEU A 61 11.37 -6.46 0.50
C LEU A 61 11.73 -7.84 1.05
N ALA A 62 11.08 -8.29 2.13
CA ALA A 62 11.32 -9.62 2.72
C ALA A 62 10.98 -10.77 1.75
N ILE A 63 9.83 -10.71 1.08
CA ILE A 63 9.39 -11.73 0.11
C ILE A 63 10.37 -11.83 -1.05
N SER A 64 10.90 -10.71 -1.52
CA SER A 64 11.86 -10.69 -2.63
C SER A 64 13.17 -11.44 -2.33
N LEU A 65 13.52 -11.60 -1.05
CA LEU A 65 14.69 -12.35 -0.60
C LEU A 65 14.38 -13.82 -0.29
N HIS A 66 13.11 -14.21 -0.25
CA HIS A 66 12.73 -15.56 0.13
C HIS A 66 13.05 -16.57 -0.99
N PRO A 67 13.77 -17.68 -0.72
CA PRO A 67 14.26 -18.59 -1.77
C PRO A 67 13.13 -19.23 -2.60
N LYS A 68 12.02 -19.59 -1.95
CA LYS A 68 10.83 -20.16 -2.60
C LYS A 68 9.84 -19.10 -3.12
N PHE A 69 9.43 -18.15 -2.28
CA PHE A 69 8.30 -17.27 -2.57
C PHE A 69 8.65 -15.98 -3.34
N SER A 70 9.94 -15.65 -3.52
CA SER A 70 10.35 -14.46 -4.28
C SER A 70 9.96 -14.48 -5.76
N THR A 71 9.64 -15.66 -6.31
CA THR A 71 9.18 -15.87 -7.68
C THR A 71 7.71 -16.31 -7.76
N HIS A 72 7.00 -16.27 -6.62
CA HIS A 72 5.61 -16.69 -6.56
C HIS A 72 4.73 -15.75 -7.41
N ARG A 73 4.04 -16.33 -8.41
CA ARG A 73 3.41 -15.56 -9.50
C ARG A 73 2.22 -14.70 -9.07
N PHE A 74 1.60 -15.02 -7.93
CA PHE A 74 0.37 -14.35 -7.46
C PHE A 74 0.61 -13.50 -6.21
N ALA A 75 1.10 -14.10 -5.12
CA ALA A 75 1.32 -13.45 -3.83
C ALA A 75 1.98 -12.06 -3.89
N GLY A 76 3.20 -11.96 -4.42
CA GLY A 76 3.93 -10.68 -4.49
C GLY A 76 3.19 -9.60 -5.28
N PRO A 77 2.75 -9.87 -6.52
CA PRO A 77 1.91 -8.93 -7.30
C PRO A 77 0.60 -8.55 -6.62
N ALA A 78 -0.09 -9.49 -5.97
CA ALA A 78 -1.34 -9.23 -5.28
C ALA A 78 -1.14 -8.30 -4.07
N ILE A 79 -0.08 -8.50 -3.29
CA ILE A 79 0.30 -7.60 -2.18
C ILE A 79 0.67 -6.22 -2.72
N ALA A 80 1.43 -6.17 -3.82
CA ALA A 80 1.82 -4.90 -4.42
C ALA A 80 0.61 -4.10 -4.91
N LEU A 81 -0.24 -4.71 -5.73
CA LEU A 81 -1.47 -4.10 -6.23
C LEU A 81 -2.40 -3.71 -5.08
N GLY A 82 -2.59 -4.61 -4.11
CA GLY A 82 -3.43 -4.36 -2.94
C GLY A 82 -2.97 -3.15 -2.14
N THR A 83 -1.66 -2.98 -1.96
CA THR A 83 -1.08 -1.82 -1.28
C THR A 83 -1.35 -0.52 -2.03
N ALA A 84 -1.14 -0.51 -3.35
CA ALA A 84 -1.42 0.66 -4.18
C ALA A 84 -2.89 1.06 -4.12
N LEU A 85 -3.80 0.08 -4.26
CA LEU A 85 -5.24 0.33 -4.25
C LEU A 85 -5.71 0.79 -2.87
N PHE A 86 -5.28 0.13 -1.79
CA PHE A 86 -5.70 0.43 -0.42
C PHE A 86 -5.16 1.77 0.07
N SER A 87 -3.84 1.97 0.07
CA SER A 87 -3.24 3.18 0.60
C SER A 87 -3.44 4.37 -0.34
N GLY A 88 -3.31 4.15 -1.65
CA GLY A 88 -3.45 5.18 -2.66
C GLY A 88 -4.86 5.79 -2.69
N SER A 89 -5.91 4.97 -2.62
CA SER A 89 -7.29 5.47 -2.60
C SER A 89 -7.56 6.34 -1.36
N ILE A 90 -7.08 5.92 -0.18
CA ILE A 90 -7.25 6.68 1.06
C ILE A 90 -6.53 8.03 0.97
N TYR A 91 -5.29 8.08 0.47
CA TYR A 91 -4.59 9.36 0.28
C TYR A 91 -5.38 10.32 -0.61
N LEU A 92 -5.89 9.83 -1.74
CA LEU A 92 -6.65 10.64 -2.69
C LEU A 92 -7.98 11.12 -2.09
N LEU A 93 -8.70 10.23 -1.39
CA LEU A 93 -9.94 10.56 -0.70
C LEU A 93 -9.74 11.59 0.43
N VAL A 94 -8.62 11.52 1.16
CA VAL A 94 -8.29 12.50 2.19
C VAL A 94 -7.94 13.86 1.59
N LEU A 95 -7.17 13.89 0.49
CA LEU A 95 -6.72 15.15 -0.12
C LEU A 95 -7.84 15.89 -0.87
N LYS A 96 -8.69 15.15 -1.59
CA LYS A 96 -9.74 15.69 -2.47
C LYS A 96 -10.95 14.74 -2.57
N LYS A 97 -11.66 14.56 -1.45
CA LYS A 97 -12.84 13.67 -1.36
C LYS A 97 -13.86 13.87 -2.48
N GLU A 98 -14.25 15.11 -2.76
CA GLU A 98 -15.28 15.40 -3.78
C GLU A 98 -14.85 14.97 -5.19
N GLN A 99 -13.57 15.08 -5.52
CA GLN A 99 -13.03 14.66 -6.82
C GLN A 99 -12.87 13.14 -6.92
N PHE A 100 -12.52 12.48 -5.81
CA PHE A 100 -12.16 11.05 -5.78
C PHE A 100 -13.19 10.17 -5.09
N LYS A 101 -14.42 10.64 -4.88
CA LYS A 101 -15.48 9.88 -4.18
C LYS A 101 -15.72 8.48 -4.76
N PHE A 102 -15.56 8.34 -6.08
CA PHE A 102 -15.68 7.06 -6.80
C PHE A 102 -14.60 6.03 -6.40
N MET A 103 -13.51 6.47 -5.75
CA MET A 103 -12.45 5.59 -5.24
C MET A 103 -12.80 4.94 -3.89
N GLY A 104 -13.94 5.28 -3.28
CA GLY A 104 -14.39 4.67 -2.03
C GLY A 104 -14.39 3.13 -2.05
N PRO A 105 -14.99 2.49 -3.07
CA PRO A 105 -14.95 1.02 -3.23
C PRO A 105 -13.56 0.46 -3.57
N VAL A 106 -12.59 1.28 -3.95
CA VAL A 106 -11.23 0.80 -4.29
C VAL A 106 -10.47 0.36 -3.05
N THR A 107 -10.67 1.03 -1.91
CA THR A 107 -10.03 0.66 -0.63
C THR A 107 -10.32 -0.79 -0.22
N PRO A 108 -11.59 -1.27 -0.12
CA PRO A 108 -11.87 -2.65 0.25
C PRO A 108 -11.37 -3.66 -0.79
N LEU A 109 -11.39 -3.33 -2.09
CA LEU A 109 -10.79 -4.18 -3.14
C LEU A 109 -9.28 -4.34 -2.93
N GLY A 110 -8.59 -3.26 -2.57
CA GLY A 110 -7.17 -3.31 -2.19
C GLY A 110 -6.94 -4.22 -0.99
N GLY A 111 -7.78 -4.11 0.04
CA GLY A 111 -7.74 -4.99 1.21
C GLY A 111 -7.94 -6.47 0.86
N LEU A 112 -8.90 -6.79 -0.02
CA LEU A 112 -9.10 -8.16 -0.50
C LEU A 112 -7.88 -8.69 -1.28
N CYS A 113 -7.23 -7.85 -2.09
CA CYS A 113 -5.99 -8.23 -2.78
C CYS A 113 -4.86 -8.52 -1.79
N LEU A 114 -4.72 -7.72 -0.74
CA LEU A 114 -3.75 -7.97 0.34
C LEU A 114 -4.04 -9.32 1.01
N LEU A 115 -5.28 -9.55 1.44
CA LEU A 115 -5.69 -10.82 2.07
C LEU A 115 -5.40 -12.02 1.17
N ALA A 116 -5.76 -11.95 -0.10
CA ALA A 116 -5.50 -13.02 -1.07
C ALA A 116 -4.01 -13.26 -1.28
N GLY A 117 -3.21 -12.19 -1.35
CA GLY A 117 -1.76 -12.27 -1.52
C GLY A 117 -1.07 -12.95 -0.33
N TYR A 118 -1.44 -12.57 0.90
CA TYR A 118 -0.91 -13.21 2.10
C TYR A 118 -1.43 -14.64 2.30
N ALA A 119 -2.69 -14.91 2.00
CA ALA A 119 -3.23 -16.27 2.02
C ALA A 119 -2.44 -17.19 1.06
N ALA A 120 -2.10 -16.70 -0.13
CA ALA A 120 -1.28 -17.44 -1.09
C ALA A 120 0.18 -17.65 -0.67
N LEU A 121 0.69 -16.93 0.35
CA LEU A 121 2.01 -17.24 0.94
C LEU A 121 1.92 -18.35 2.00
N ALA A 122 0.74 -18.58 2.56
CA ALA A 122 0.53 -19.56 3.63
C ALA A 122 0.43 -21.00 3.11
N PHE A 123 0.16 -21.20 1.82
CA PHE A 123 -0.05 -22.51 1.18
C PHE A 123 0.87 -22.66 -0.04
#